data_AF-A0A1H6CVU1-F1
#
_entry.id   AF-A0A1H6CVU1-F1
#
_cell.length_a   1.000
_cell.length_b   1.000
_cell.length_c   1.000
_cell.angle_alpha   90.00
_cell.angle_beta   90.00
_cell.angle_gamma   90.00
#
_symmetry.space_group_name_H-M   'P 1'
#
loop_
_entity.id
_entity.type
_entity.pdbx_description
1 polymer ?
#
loop_
_entity_poly.entity_id
_entity_poly.type
_entity_poly.pdbx_seq_one_letter_code
_entity_poly.pdbx_strand_id
1 'polypeptide(L)' 'MTPFIVTSEDERQAALERLVLLAGFPAGSPEAAEHRALLEAVALFEQDRANRADRPNDPDC' A
#
# COMPACT_ATOMS: atom_id res chain seq x y z
N MET A 1 -3.08 10.34 14.72
CA MET A 1 -3.18 9.20 13.80
C MET A 1 -1.82 9.01 13.17
N THR A 2 -1.15 7.91 13.47
CA THR A 2 0.04 7.49 12.72
C THR A 2 -0.42 7.03 11.34
N PRO A 3 0.17 7.52 10.23
CA PRO A 3 -0.15 7.00 8.92
C PRO A 3 0.24 5.52 8.86
N PHE A 4 -0.61 4.69 8.27
CA PHE A 4 -0.29 3.30 7.97
C PHE A 4 0.64 3.30 6.75
N ILE A 5 1.87 2.82 6.92
CA ILE A 5 2.88 2.79 5.85
C ILE A 5 3.15 1.32 5.54
N VAL A 6 3.07 0.95 4.25
CA VAL A 6 3.45 -0.40 3.77
C VAL A 6 4.90 -0.35 3.34
N THR A 7 5.77 -1.11 4.00
CA THR A 7 7.22 -1.12 3.73
C THR A 7 7.77 -2.51 3.38
N SER A 8 6.95 -3.55 3.50
CA SER A 8 7.31 -4.94 3.24
C SER A 8 6.18 -5.69 2.52
N GLU A 9 6.53 -6.84 1.93
CA GLU A 9 5.54 -7.72 1.28
C GLU A 9 4.52 -8.28 2.27
N ASP A 10 4.93 -8.58 3.51
CA ASP A 10 4.03 -9.06 4.57
C ASP A 10 3.01 -7.98 4.96
N GLU A 11 3.47 -6.73 5.13
CA GLU A 11 2.58 -5.59 5.37
C GLU A 11 1.68 -5.31 4.17
N ARG A 12 2.17 -5.53 2.94
CA ARG A 12 1.34 -5.40 1.73
C ARG A 12 0.23 -6.44 1.75
N GLN A 13 0.55 -7.69 2.07
CA GLN A 13 -0.43 -8.76 2.14
C GLN A 13 -1.48 -8.49 3.22
N ALA A 14 -1.05 -8.07 4.42
CA ALA A 14 -1.96 -7.68 5.50
C ALA A 14 -2.84 -6.48 5.11
N ALA A 15 -2.29 -5.50 4.38
CA ALA A 15 -3.05 -4.36 3.87
C ALA A 15 -4.13 -4.79 2.86
N LEU A 16 -3.80 -5.71 1.94
CA LEU A 16 -4.77 -6.25 0.98
C LEU A 16 -5.92 -6.99 1.67
N GLU A 17 -5.62 -7.80 2.68
CA GLU A 17 -6.65 -8.50 3.48
C GLU A 17 -7.54 -7.50 4.23
N ARG A 18 -6.93 -6.46 4.80
CA ARG A 18 -7.66 -5.41 5.50
C ARG A 18 -8.56 -4.59 4.55
N LEU A 19 -8.12 -4.34 3.31
CA LEU A 19 -8.95 -3.68 2.28
C LEU A 19 -10.23 -4.47 1.97
N VAL A 20 -10.13 -5.80 1.87
CA VAL A 20 -11.32 -6.67 1.65
C VAL A 20 -12.34 -6.51 2.78
N LEU A 21 -11.87 -6.43 4.03
CA LEU A 21 -12.76 -6.22 5.18
C LEU A 21 -13.41 -4.82 5.16
N LEU A 22 -12.67 -3.80 4.73
CA LEU A 22 -13.11 -2.41 4.71
C LEU A 22 -14.06 -2.08 3.55
N ALA A 23 -14.08 -2.89 2.48
CA ALA A 23 -14.91 -2.65 1.29
C ALA A 23 -16.43 -2.70 1.57
N GLY A 24 -16.86 -3.30 2.67
CA GLY A 24 -18.28 -3.40 3.06
C GLY A 24 -18.84 -2.16 3.77
N PHE A 25 -18.01 -1.19 4.13
CA PHE A 25 -18.43 -0.04 4.91
C PHE A 25 -18.99 1.09 4.04
N PRO A 26 -20.00 1.84 4.51
CA PRO A 26 -20.60 2.91 3.74
C PRO A 26 -19.63 4.08 3.53
N ALA A 27 -19.76 4.74 2.38
CA ALA A 27 -19.00 5.95 2.09
C ALA A 27 -19.22 7.02 3.18
N GLY A 28 -18.15 7.67 3.61
CA GLY A 28 -18.18 8.67 4.67
C GLY A 28 -17.98 8.12 6.08
N SER A 29 -17.92 6.80 6.27
CA SER A 29 -17.51 6.22 7.54
C SER A 29 -15.99 6.38 7.77
N PRO A 30 -15.52 6.28 9.03
CA PRO A 30 -14.09 6.21 9.33
C PRO A 30 -13.36 5.09 8.56
N GLU A 31 -14.02 3.95 8.38
CA GLU A 31 -13.49 2.80 7.64
C GLU A 31 -13.34 3.12 6.14
N ALA A 32 -14.22 3.94 5.55
CA ALA A 32 -14.05 4.41 4.18
C ALA A 32 -12.87 5.40 4.03
N ALA A 33 -12.49 6.12 5.11
CA ALA A 33 -11.27 6.91 5.13
C ALA A 33 -10.03 6.01 5.28
N GLU A 34 -10.08 5.01 6.17
CA GLU A 34 -9.04 3.99 6.33
C GLU A 34 -8.80 3.22 5.03
N HIS A 35 -9.86 2.79 4.34
CA HIS A 35 -9.78 2.09 3.06
C HIS A 35 -9.03 2.91 2.01
N ARG A 36 -9.31 4.21 1.92
CA ARG A 36 -8.63 5.11 0.97
C ARG A 36 -7.16 5.30 1.32
N ALA A 37 -6.84 5.54 2.59
CA ALA A 37 -5.46 5.69 3.04
C ALA A 37 -4.64 4.40 2.81
N LEU A 38 -5.26 3.24 3.02
CA LEU A 38 -4.61 1.95 2.85
C LEU A 38 -4.38 1.60 1.38
N LEU A 39 -5.31 1.95 0.48
CA LEU A 39 -5.10 1.86 -0.97
C LEU A 39 -3.91 2.70 -1.43
N GLU A 40 -3.80 3.94 -0.94
CA GLU A 40 -2.69 4.84 -1.27
C GLU A 40 -1.35 4.27 -0.79
N ALA A 41 -1.29 3.74 0.44
CA ALA A 41 -0.08 3.13 0.98
C ALA A 41 0.38 1.91 0.16
N VAL A 42 -0.55 1.03 -0.25
CA VAL A 42 -0.23 -0.12 -1.12
C VAL A 42 0.25 0.33 -2.50
N ALA A 43 -0.39 1.36 -3.08
CA ALA A 43 0.01 1.89 -4.38
C ALA A 43 1.43 2.49 -4.36
N LEU A 44 1.78 3.22 -3.30
CA LEU A 44 3.12 3.76 -3.11
C LEU A 44 4.18 2.65 -2.98
N PHE A 45 3.87 1.59 -2.23
CA PHE A 45 4.77 0.43 -2.09
C PHE A 45 5.01 -0.27 -3.43
N GLU A 46 3.94 -0.55 -4.19
CA GLU A 46 4.06 -1.21 -5.51
C GLU A 46 4.80 -0.33 -6.51
N GLN A 47 4.60 0.99 -6.48
CA GLN A 47 5.36 1.93 -7.30
C GLN A 47 6.85 1.94 -6.93
N ASP A 48 7.20 1.98 -5.65
CA ASP A 48 8.59 1.89 -5.21
C ASP A 48 9.23 0.57 -5.63
N ARG A 49 8.49 -0.55 -5.51
CA ARG A 49 8.95 -1.87 -5.95
C ARG A 49 9.21 -1.91 -7.46
N ALA A 50 8.29 -1.37 -8.26
CA ALA A 50 8.45 -1.28 -9.71
C ALA A 50 9.65 -0.40 -10.08
N ASN A 51 9.81 0.76 -9.44
CA ASN A 51 10.95 1.65 -9.67
C ASN A 51 12.29 0.99 -9.33
N ARG A 52 12.36 0.16 -8.28
CA ARG A 52 13.58 -0.59 -7.94
C ARG A 52 13.87 -1.72 -8.93
N ALA A 53 12.85 -2.39 -9.44
CA ALA A 53 13.00 -3.44 -10.44
C ALA A 53 13.40 -2.90 -11.82
N ASP A 54 12.95 -1.67 -12.14
CA ASP A 54 13.26 -1.00 -13.41
C ASP A 54 14.63 -0.31 -13.42
N ARG A 55 15.27 -0.10 -12.25
CA ARG A 55 16.67 0.32 -12.22
C ARG A 55 17.51 -0.79 -12.84
N PRO A 56 18.12 -0.58 -14.03
CA PRO A 56 19.13 -1.50 -14.50
C PRO A 56 20.21 -1.55 -13.42
N ASN A 57 20.70 -2.75 -13.10
CA ASN A 57 22.01 -2.85 -12.45
C ASN A 57 22.97 -2.09 -13.36
N ASP A 58 23.36 -0.88 -12.98
CA ASP A 58 24.49 -0.18 -13.59
C ASP A 58 25.73 -0.92 -13.07
N PRO A 59 26.40 -1.76 -13.88
CA PRO A 59 27.54 -2.54 -13.43
C PRO A 59 28.86 -1.77 -13.53
N ASP A 60 28.84 -0.45 -13.77
CA ASP A 60 30.03 0.38 -13.97
C ASP A 60 30.14 1.48 -12.90
N CYS A 61 30.78 1.13 -11.79
CA CYS A 61 31.37 2.06 -10.82
C CYS A 61 32.70 1.47 -10.34
#